data_AF-A9BAJ0-F1
#
_entry.id   AF-A9BAJ0-F1
#
_cell.length_a   1.000
_cell.length_b   1.000
_cell.length_c   1.000
_cell.angle_alpha   90.00
_cell.angle_beta   90.00
_cell.angle_gamma   90.00
#
_symmetry.space_group_name_H-M   'P 1'
#
loop_
_entity.id
_entity.type
_entity.pdbx_description
1 polymer ?
#
loop_
_entity_poly.entity_id
_entity_poly.type
_entity_poly.pdbx_seq_one_letter_code
_entity_poly.pdbx_strand_id
1 'polypeptide(L)'
;MDEIRDLYALLAPIGQLTGNGQLRETVSERRNRKGEDVAFWYLSPELVKKFKLSESTQEAVIADDPTAIDWVRLRFGGEVKTIKLDINQLRQNAMELPPGPTVRDISVFN
;
A
#
# COMPACT_ATOMS: atom_id res chain seq x y z
N MET A 1 1.01 23.73 -2.82
CA MET A 1 -0.06 24.00 -1.84
C MET A 1 -0.33 22.68 -1.16
N ASP A 2 -0.20 22.61 0.17
CA ASP A 2 -0.41 21.35 0.88
C ASP A 2 -1.90 20.99 0.82
N GLU A 3 -2.20 19.73 0.51
CA GLU A 3 -3.57 19.24 0.38
C GLU A 3 -3.79 18.11 1.39
N ILE A 4 -4.01 18.53 2.65
CA ILE A 4 -4.24 17.63 3.77
C ILE A 4 -5.64 17.04 3.67
N ARG A 5 -5.74 15.71 3.62
CA ARG A 5 -7.01 14.97 3.59
C ARG A 5 -7.05 13.91 4.69
N ASP A 6 -8.25 13.61 5.15
CA ASP A 6 -8.53 12.39 5.92
C ASP A 6 -8.50 11.20 4.97
N LEU A 7 -7.64 10.23 5.27
CA LEU A 7 -7.41 9.03 4.48
C LEU A 7 -7.49 7.80 5.38
N TYR A 8 -7.64 6.65 4.74
CA TYR A 8 -7.71 5.35 5.39
C TYR A 8 -6.43 4.57 5.07
N ALA A 9 -5.76 4.10 6.11
CA ALA A 9 -4.57 3.29 6.04
C ALA A 9 -4.87 1.87 6.49
N LEU A 10 -4.42 0.88 5.72
CA LEU A 10 -4.30 -0.50 6.17
C LEU A 10 -2.83 -0.79 6.46
N LEU A 11 -2.50 -1.05 7.70
CA LEU A 11 -1.16 -1.44 8.15
C LEU A 11 -1.08 -2.96 8.29
N ALA A 12 0.01 -3.55 7.81
CA ALA A 12 0.29 -4.96 7.97
C ALA A 12 1.80 -5.23 8.12
N PRO A 13 2.20 -6.33 8.75
CA PRO A 13 3.57 -6.83 8.71
C PRO A 13 4.12 -6.91 7.28
N ILE A 14 5.42 -6.64 7.11
CA ILE A 14 6.11 -6.76 5.83
C ILE A 14 5.87 -8.13 5.18
N GLY A 15 5.48 -8.12 3.91
CA GLY A 15 5.25 -9.32 3.10
C GLY A 15 3.84 -9.87 3.21
N GLN A 16 2.99 -9.35 4.10
CA GLN A 16 1.60 -9.79 4.20
C GLN A 16 0.73 -9.25 3.05
N LEU A 17 0.96 -8.00 2.63
CA LEU A 17 0.24 -7.40 1.51
C LEU A 17 0.90 -7.74 0.16
N THR A 18 2.22 -7.86 0.14
CA THR A 18 3.00 -7.98 -1.09
C THR A 18 3.46 -9.39 -1.42
N GLY A 19 3.47 -10.30 -0.44
CA GLY A 19 4.14 -11.60 -0.56
C GLY A 19 3.63 -12.52 -1.68
N ASN A 20 2.40 -12.35 -2.15
CA ASN A 20 1.82 -13.15 -3.23
C ASN A 20 1.64 -12.39 -4.56
N GLY A 21 2.06 -11.13 -4.65
CA GLY A 21 1.93 -10.31 -5.86
C GLY A 21 0.51 -9.79 -6.18
N GLN A 22 -0.55 -10.25 -5.50
CA GLN A 22 -1.92 -9.85 -5.81
C GLN A 22 -2.16 -8.36 -5.60
N LEU A 23 -1.53 -7.75 -4.59
CA LEU A 23 -1.63 -6.31 -4.38
C LEU A 23 -1.00 -5.54 -5.55
N ARG A 24 0.13 -6.01 -6.08
CA ARG A 24 0.80 -5.39 -7.23
C ARG A 24 -0.11 -5.36 -8.46
N GLU A 25 -0.74 -6.49 -8.77
CA GLU A 25 -1.72 -6.59 -9.85
C GLU A 25 -2.90 -5.64 -9.62
N THR A 26 -3.45 -5.64 -8.40
CA THR A 26 -4.58 -4.75 -8.03
C THR A 26 -4.23 -3.27 -8.23
N VAL A 27 -3.06 -2.82 -7.78
CA VAL A 27 -2.60 -1.44 -7.95
C VAL A 27 -2.41 -1.11 -9.43
N SER A 28 -1.81 -2.02 -10.20
CA SER A 28 -1.59 -1.85 -11.63
C SER A 28 -2.90 -1.72 -12.41
N GLU A 29 -3.87 -2.62 -12.17
CA GLU A 29 -5.18 -2.58 -12.81
C GLU A 29 -5.95 -1.30 -12.48
N ARG A 30 -5.92 -0.87 -11.22
CA ARG A 30 -6.59 0.36 -10.77
C ARG A 30 -6.01 1.59 -11.47
N ARG A 31 -4.68 1.69 -11.55
CA ARG A 31 -4.01 2.80 -12.24
C ARG A 31 -4.26 2.78 -13.75
N ASN A 32 -4.24 1.60 -14.38
CA ASN A 32 -4.57 1.47 -15.80
C ASN A 32 -6.02 1.89 -16.11
N ARG A 33 -6.97 1.61 -15.21
CA ARG A 33 -8.40 1.91 -15.42
C ARG A 33 -8.80 3.34 -15.05
N LYS A 34 -8.29 3.86 -13.93
CA LYS A 34 -8.70 5.15 -13.36
C LYS A 34 -7.67 6.26 -13.59
N GLY A 35 -6.53 5.94 -14.18
CA GLY A 35 -5.40 6.85 -14.34
C GLY A 35 -4.52 6.91 -13.10
N GLU A 36 -3.44 7.68 -13.21
CA GLU A 36 -2.43 7.87 -12.15
C GLU A 36 -2.98 8.62 -10.93
N ASP A 37 -4.12 9.30 -11.09
CA ASP A 37 -4.82 10.03 -10.03
C ASP A 37 -5.69 9.17 -9.11
N VAL A 38 -5.69 7.85 -9.29
CA VAL A 38 -6.41 6.96 -8.36
C VAL A 38 -5.81 7.09 -6.97
N ALA A 39 -6.65 7.44 -6.00
CA ALA A 39 -6.25 7.58 -4.61
C ALA A 39 -6.09 6.22 -3.93
N PHE A 40 -5.06 5.48 -4.38
CA PHE A 40 -4.74 4.14 -3.91
C PHE A 40 -3.22 3.91 -4.01
N TRP A 41 -2.55 3.98 -2.87
CA TRP A 41 -1.09 3.94 -2.79
C TRP A 41 -0.60 2.81 -1.91
N TYR A 42 0.52 2.20 -2.30
CA TYR A 42 1.27 1.29 -1.45
C TYR A 42 2.44 2.04 -0.81
N LEU A 43 2.65 1.80 0.47
CA LEU A 43 3.77 2.34 1.23
C LEU A 43 4.68 1.19 1.66
N SER A 44 5.93 1.24 1.18
CA SER A 44 7.01 0.44 1.71
C SER A 44 7.27 0.80 3.20
N PRO A 45 8.00 -0.03 3.95
CA PRO A 45 8.32 0.26 5.35
C PRO A 45 9.04 1.59 5.57
N GLU A 46 9.86 1.99 4.59
CA GLU A 46 10.54 3.29 4.60
C GLU A 46 9.55 4.45 4.51
N LEU A 47 8.50 4.30 3.67
CA LEU A 47 7.45 5.29 3.54
C LEU A 47 6.50 5.29 4.75
N VAL A 48 6.16 4.12 5.31
CA VAL A 48 5.40 4.00 6.57
C VAL A 48 6.10 4.76 7.69
N LYS A 49 7.43 4.61 7.79
CA LYS A 49 8.26 5.36 8.75
C LYS A 49 8.31 6.85 8.41
N LYS A 50 8.51 7.22 7.14
CA LYS A 50 8.55 8.62 6.67
C LYS A 50 7.27 9.38 7.04
N PHE A 51 6.11 8.74 6.86
CA PHE A 51 4.81 9.30 7.18
C PHE A 51 4.39 9.10 8.64
N LYS A 52 5.27 8.51 9.48
CA LYS A 52 5.04 8.27 10.92
C LYS A 52 3.74 7.50 11.20
N LEU A 53 3.40 6.55 10.33
CA LEU A 53 2.16 5.78 10.46
C LEU A 53 2.28 4.68 11.51
N SER A 54 3.46 4.05 11.56
CA SER A 54 3.85 2.99 12.50
C SER A 54 5.38 2.79 12.50
N GLU A 55 5.83 1.79 13.26
CA GLU A 55 7.22 1.32 13.34
C GLU A 55 7.72 0.71 12.00
N SER A 56 9.04 0.61 11.83
CA SER A 56 9.71 0.27 10.57
C SER A 56 9.55 -1.18 10.07
N THR A 57 8.67 -1.97 10.66
CA THR A 57 8.45 -3.39 10.34
C THR A 57 7.12 -3.65 9.62
N GLN A 58 6.42 -2.59 9.23
CA GLN A 58 5.12 -2.68 8.57
C GLN A 58 5.14 -2.06 7.18
N GLU A 59 4.29 -2.58 6.31
CA GLU A 59 3.89 -1.98 5.04
C GLU A 59 2.45 -1.49 5.13
N ALA A 60 2.05 -0.60 4.22
CA ALA A 60 0.70 -0.08 4.23
C ALA A 60 0.07 0.11 2.85
N VAL A 61 -1.25 0.16 2.83
CA VAL A 61 -2.04 0.66 1.70
C VAL A 61 -2.86 1.85 2.18
N ILE A 62 -2.83 2.94 1.42
CA ILE A 62 -3.58 4.16 1.68
C ILE A 62 -4.64 4.37 0.60
N ALA A 63 -5.85 4.71 0.99
CA ALA A 63 -6.90 5.15 0.08
C ALA A 63 -7.75 6.28 0.69
N ASP A 64 -8.46 7.02 -0.17
CA ASP A 64 -9.47 8.01 0.24
C ASP A 64 -10.86 7.40 0.48
N ASP A 65 -11.10 6.20 -0.05
CA ASP A 65 -12.34 5.44 0.11
C ASP A 65 -12.17 4.32 1.16
N PRO A 66 -12.96 4.32 2.25
CA PRO A 66 -12.91 3.26 3.26
C PRO A 66 -13.29 1.89 2.69
N THR A 67 -14.14 1.84 1.66
CA THR A 67 -14.57 0.60 1.00
C THR A 67 -13.39 -0.09 0.31
N ALA A 68 -12.47 0.70 -0.25
CA ALA A 68 -11.26 0.18 -0.86
C ALA A 68 -10.33 -0.45 0.19
N ILE A 69 -10.20 0.19 1.36
CA ILE A 69 -9.42 -0.34 2.49
C ILE A 69 -10.05 -1.60 3.08
N ASP A 70 -11.37 -1.62 3.28
CA ASP A 70 -12.08 -2.80 3.79
C ASP A 70 -11.91 -4.00 2.84
N TRP A 71 -11.98 -3.77 1.53
CA TRP A 71 -11.71 -4.83 0.55
C TRP A 71 -10.28 -5.39 0.67
N VAL A 72 -9.27 -4.54 0.86
CA VAL A 72 -7.88 -4.99 1.07
C VAL A 72 -7.77 -5.74 2.41
N ARG A 73 -8.39 -5.22 3.47
CA ARG A 73 -8.40 -5.86 4.79
C ARG A 73 -9.01 -7.26 4.76
N LEU A 74 -10.13 -7.44 4.05
CA LEU A 74 -10.77 -8.75 3.91
C LEU A 74 -9.89 -9.76 3.16
N ARG A 75 -9.08 -9.27 2.21
CA ARG A 75 -8.24 -10.13 1.36
C ARG A 75 -6.90 -10.47 1.98
N PHE A 76 -6.27 -9.52 2.66
CA PHE A 76 -4.90 -9.65 3.17
C PHE A 76 -4.82 -9.61 4.71
N GLY A 77 -5.88 -9.22 5.42
CA GLY A 77 -5.85 -8.93 6.85
C GLY A 77 -5.25 -7.55 7.15
N GLY A 78 -4.83 -7.34 8.41
CA GLY A 78 -4.20 -6.09 8.86
C GLY A 78 -5.10 -5.19 9.70
N GLU A 79 -4.53 -4.06 10.11
CA GLU A 79 -5.15 -3.07 10.98
C GLU A 79 -5.52 -1.81 10.19
N VAL A 80 -6.75 -1.35 10.34
CA VAL A 80 -7.23 -0.12 9.68
C VAL A 80 -7.09 1.07 10.62
N LYS A 81 -6.58 2.18 10.09
CA LYS A 81 -6.39 3.43 10.82
C LYS A 81 -6.77 4.61 9.95
N THR A 82 -7.47 5.59 10.52
CA THR A 82 -7.71 6.88 9.88
C THR A 82 -6.52 7.81 10.13
N ILE A 83 -6.03 8.47 9.09
CA ILE A 83 -4.85 9.33 9.15
C ILE A 83 -5.10 10.63 8.38
N LYS A 84 -4.41 11.70 8.78
CA LYS A 84 -4.36 12.96 8.02
C LYS A 84 -3.01 13.06 7.34
N LEU A 85 -2.99 13.09 6.01
CA LEU A 85 -1.77 13.24 5.21
C LEU A 85 -1.97 14.22 4.06
N ASP A 86 -0.86 14.81 3.62
CA ASP A 86 -0.81 15.53 2.36
C ASP A 86 -0.84 14.54 1.19
N ILE A 87 -1.89 14.59 0.39
CA ILE A 87 -2.05 13.73 -0.78
C ILE A 87 -0.95 14.00 -1.82
N ASN A 88 -0.41 15.22 -1.88
CA ASN A 88 0.68 15.55 -2.80
C ASN A 88 1.97 14.84 -2.41
N GLN A 89 2.23 14.64 -1.12
CA GLN A 89 3.35 13.83 -0.66
C GLN A 89 3.19 12.35 -1.06
N LEU A 90 1.97 11.80 -1.01
CA LEU A 90 1.71 10.44 -1.48
C LEU A 90 1.94 10.31 -2.99
N ARG A 91 1.42 11.26 -3.78
CA ARG A 91 1.66 11.31 -5.24
C ARG A 91 3.12 11.46 -5.62
N GLN A 92 3.95 12.10 -4.80
CA GLN A 92 5.37 12.26 -5.09
C GLN A 92 6.22 11.05 -4.67
N ASN A 93 5.80 10.31 -3.65
CA ASN A 93 6.65 9.30 -3.01
C ASN A 93 6.14 7.85 -3.15
N ALA A 94 4.85 7.64 -3.45
CA ALA A 94 4.19 6.33 -3.39
C ALA A 94 3.60 5.90 -4.76
N MET A 95 4.15 6.41 -5.85
CA MET A 95 3.73 6.07 -7.22
C MET A 95 4.38 4.81 -7.76
N GLU A 96 5.29 4.19 -7.01
CA GLU A 96 5.81 2.88 -7.38
C GLU A 96 4.72 1.80 -7.21
N LEU A 97 4.85 0.72 -7.98
CA LEU A 97 4.03 -0.47 -7.77
C LEU A 97 4.56 -1.24 -6.56
N PRO A 98 3.68 -1.92 -5.79
CA PRO A 98 4.13 -2.84 -4.76
C PRO A 98 5.13 -3.86 -5.31
N PRO A 99 6.11 -4.31 -4.51
CA PRO A 99 7.08 -5.32 -4.94
C PRO A 99 6.37 -6.56 -5.50
N GLY A 100 7.00 -7.16 -6.51
CA GLY A 100 6.54 -8.45 -7.05
C GLY A 100 6.71 -9.57 -6.03
N PRO A 101 6.08 -10.73 -6.28
CA PRO A 101 6.25 -11.88 -5.40
C PRO A 101 7.73 -12.25 -5.33
N THR A 102 8.23 -12.51 -4.12
CA THR A 102 9.59 -13.03 -3.95
C THR A 102 9.64 -14.42 -4.58
N VAL A 103 10.33 -14.55 -5.72
CA VAL A 103 10.58 -15.86 -6.34
C VAL A 103 11.45 -16.64 -5.36
N ARG A 104 10.86 -17.61 -4.65
CA ARG A 104 11.64 -18.61 -3.93
C ARG A 104 12.14 -19.59 -4.98
N ASP A 105 13.44 -19.57 -5.22
CA ASP A 105 14.10 -20.55 -6.06
C ASP A 105 13.97 -21.92 -5.38
N ILE A 106 13.10 -22.78 -5.91
CA ILE A 106 12.89 -24.15 -5.41
C ILE A 106 13.96 -25.12 -5.92
N SER A 107 14.90 -24.65 -6.73
CA SER A 107 15.95 -25.45 -7.36
C SER A 107 17.06 -25.92 -6.39
N VAL A 108 17.02 -25.48 -5.13
CA VAL A 108 18.04 -25.80 -4.11
C VAL A 108 17.73 -27.06 -3.28
N PHE A 109 16.62 -27.74 -3.56
CA PHE A 109 16.27 -29.04 -2.96
C PHE A 109 16.39 -30.15 -4.00
N ASN A 110 17.60 -30.47 -4.44
CA ASN A 110 17.93 -31.72 -5.15
C ASN A 110 19.36 -32.16 -4.80
#